data_AF-A0A9E3S148-F1
#
_entry.id   AF-A0A9E3S148-F1
#
_cell.length_a   1.000
_cell.length_b   1.000
_cell.length_c   1.000
_cell.angle_alpha   90.00
_cell.angle_beta   90.00
_cell.angle_gamma   90.00
#
_symmetry.space_group_name_H-M   'P 1'
#
loop_
_entity.id
_entity.type
_entity.pdbx_description
1 polymer ?
#
loop_
_entity_poly.entity_id
_entity_poly.type
_entity_poly.pdbx_seq_one_letter_code
_entity_poly.pdbx_strand_id
1 'polypeptide(L)' 'MATQAWKDHAYPLQLVTIELQGTRHSDKAAILAQLQEVVERIQQGDSKGESSDDDFGYRFALSSPAESVFDAPASNK' A
#
# COMPACT_ATOMS: atom_id res chain seq x y z
N MET A 1 22.85 -11.54 8.52
CA MET A 1 22.33 -12.06 7.24
C MET A 1 20.97 -12.66 7.52
N ALA A 2 19.90 -12.07 7.00
CA ALA A 2 18.55 -12.62 7.18
C ALA A 2 18.52 -14.02 6.55
N THR A 3 18.22 -15.05 7.33
CA THR A 3 18.35 -16.47 6.95
C THR A 3 17.48 -16.81 5.73
N GLN A 4 18.05 -17.42 4.69
CA GLN A 4 17.33 -17.77 3.44
C GLN A 4 15.95 -18.44 3.66
N ALA A 5 15.79 -19.20 4.76
CA ALA A 5 14.56 -19.88 5.14
C ALA A 5 13.31 -18.99 5.26
N TRP A 6 13.42 -17.73 5.70
CA TRP A 6 12.22 -16.86 5.78
C TRP A 6 11.80 -16.38 4.39
N LYS A 7 12.76 -16.20 3.46
CA LYS A 7 12.46 -15.82 2.08
C LYS A 7 11.80 -16.97 1.32
N ASP A 8 12.23 -18.21 1.55
CA ASP A 8 11.58 -19.34 0.87
C ASP A 8 10.14 -19.58 1.36
N HIS A 9 9.82 -19.17 2.59
CA HIS A 9 8.47 -19.31 3.17
C HIS A 9 7.53 -18.14 2.84
N ALA A 10 8.05 -16.92 2.76
CA ALA A 10 7.22 -15.72 2.65
C ALA A 10 6.85 -15.34 1.20
N TYR A 11 7.43 -15.99 0.18
CA TYR A 11 7.33 -15.55 -1.20
C TYR A 11 6.41 -16.42 -2.08
N PRO A 12 5.75 -15.84 -3.09
CA PRO A 12 5.77 -14.42 -3.41
C PRO A 12 5.02 -13.59 -2.36
N LEU A 13 5.62 -12.46 -1.96
CA LEU A 13 4.97 -11.55 -1.02
C LEU A 13 3.73 -10.98 -1.66
N GLN A 14 2.71 -10.64 -0.87
CA GLN A 14 1.64 -9.77 -1.32
C GLN A 14 1.93 -8.34 -0.83
N LEU A 15 2.17 -7.43 -1.77
CA LEU A 15 2.49 -6.05 -1.49
C LEU A 15 1.38 -5.15 -2.01
N VAL A 16 0.88 -4.26 -1.15
CA VAL A 16 0.04 -3.14 -1.55
C VAL A 16 0.85 -1.85 -1.43
N THR A 17 0.91 -1.07 -2.51
CA THR A 17 1.46 0.28 -2.51
C THR A 17 0.30 1.26 -2.62
N ILE A 18 0.28 2.26 -1.72
CA ILE A 18 -0.73 3.31 -1.69
C ILE A 18 0.00 4.65 -1.64
N GLU A 19 -0.25 5.49 -2.63
CA GLU A 19 0.25 6.85 -2.71
C GLU A 19 -0.95 7.79 -2.53
N LEU A 20 -0.86 8.69 -1.54
CA LEU A 20 -1.90 9.66 -1.22
C LEU A 20 -1.38 11.08 -1.47
N GLN A 21 -2.19 11.90 -2.14
CA GLN A 21 -1.89 13.28 -2.47
C GLN A 21 -2.95 14.20 -1.85
N GLY A 22 -2.48 15.27 -1.21
CA GLY A 22 -3.31 16.39 -0.76
C GLY A 22 -2.60 17.72 -1.01
N THR A 23 -3.25 18.82 -0.63
CA THR A 23 -2.69 20.17 -0.64
C THR A 23 -2.10 20.56 0.71
N ARG A 24 -1.50 21.75 0.78
CA ARG A 24 -1.07 22.38 2.04
C ARG A 24 -2.20 22.58 3.06
N HIS A 25 -3.46 22.49 2.63
CA HIS A 25 -4.65 22.65 3.45
C HIS A 25 -5.29 21.32 3.83
N SER A 26 -4.82 20.20 3.26
CA SER A 26 -5.28 18.88 3.65
C SER A 26 -4.86 18.58 5.06
N ASP A 27 -5.85 18.27 5.90
CA ASP A 27 -5.61 17.78 7.24
C ASP A 27 -5.50 16.25 7.24
N LYS A 28 -5.20 15.70 8.42
CA LYS A 28 -5.12 14.25 8.61
C LYS A 28 -6.44 13.56 8.28
N ALA A 29 -7.59 14.20 8.50
CA ALA A 29 -8.89 13.60 8.26
C ALA A 29 -9.15 13.41 6.75
N ALA A 30 -8.75 14.37 5.93
CA ALA A 30 -8.85 14.27 4.47
C ALA A 30 -7.98 13.12 3.91
N ILE A 31 -6.74 12.98 4.39
CA ILE A 31 -5.85 11.87 3.99
C ILE A 31 -6.42 10.51 4.42
N LEU A 32 -7.01 10.43 5.63
CA LEU A 32 -7.66 9.20 6.09
C LEU A 32 -8.88 8.83 5.26
N ALA A 33 -9.66 9.81 4.78
CA ALA A 33 -10.81 9.55 3.92
C ALA A 33 -10.36 8.91 2.58
N GLN A 34 -9.29 9.41 1.96
CA GLN A 34 -8.73 8.79 0.75
C GLN A 34 -8.23 7.36 1.00
N LEU A 35 -7.57 7.13 2.13
CA LEU A 35 -7.11 5.79 2.49
C LEU A 35 -8.29 4.82 2.67
N GLN A 36 -9.39 5.29 3.27
CA GLN A 36 -10.60 4.51 3.46
C GLN A 36 -11.23 4.12 2.10
N GLU A 37 -11.25 5.04 1.14
CA GLU A 37 -11.73 4.77 -0.22
C GLU A 37 -10.87 3.70 -0.92
N VAL A 38 -9.54 3.79 -0.79
CA VAL A 38 -8.62 2.76 -1.31
C VAL A 38 -8.93 1.38 -0.70
N VAL A 39 -9.17 1.32 0.62
CA VAL A 39 -9.54 0.07 1.31
C VAL A 39 -10.85 -0.50 0.76
N GLU A 40 -11.87 0.33 0.57
CA GLU A 40 -13.16 -0.10 0.01
C GLU A 40 -13.01 -0.67 -1.40
N ARG A 41 -12.20 -0.04 -2.26
CA ARG A 41 -11.93 -0.53 -3.61
C ARG A 41 -11.21 -1.87 -3.60
N ILE A 42 -10.21 -2.04 -2.75
CA ILE A 42 -9.52 -3.33 -2.59
C ILE A 42 -10.49 -4.40 -2.07
N GLN A 43 -11.38 -4.07 -1.14
CA GLN A 43 -12.42 -4.98 -0.65
C GLN A 43 -13.42 -5.39 -1.75
N GLN A 44 -13.67 -4.51 -2.73
CA GLN A 44 -14.49 -4.79 -3.91
C GLN A 44 -13.76 -5.64 -4.96
N GLY A 45 -12.46 -5.93 -4.77
CA GLY A 45 -11.66 -6.78 -5.63
C GLY A 45 -10.76 -6.02 -6.60
N ASP A 46 -10.67 -4.70 -6.52
CA ASP A 46 -9.74 -3.92 -7.34
C ASP A 46 -8.30 -4.25 -6.93
N SER A 47 -7.48 -4.63 -7.91
CA SER A 47 -6.05 -4.86 -7.74
C SER A 47 -5.21 -3.62 -8.01
N LYS A 48 -5.81 -2.58 -8.60
CA LYS A 48 -5.22 -1.27 -8.83
C LYS A 48 -6.32 -0.24 -9.03
N GLY A 49 -6.02 1.01 -8.74
CA GLY A 49 -6.94 2.11 -8.99
C GLY A 49 -6.29 3.45 -8.70
N GLU A 50 -6.86 4.48 -9.31
CA GLU A 50 -6.51 5.86 -9.01
C GLU A 50 -7.78 6.71 -9.05
N SER A 51 -7.72 7.82 -8.34
CA SER A 51 -8.70 8.89 -8.40
C SER A 51 -7.96 10.19 -8.06
N SER A 52 -8.28 11.27 -8.76
CA SER A 52 -7.75 12.58 -8.44
C SER A 52 -8.76 13.65 -8.80
N ASP A 53 -8.89 14.64 -7.92
CA ASP A 53 -9.43 15.96 -8.20
C ASP A 53 -8.30 17.02 -8.10
N ASP A 54 -8.65 18.30 -8.29
CA ASP A 54 -7.68 19.40 -8.31
C ASP A 54 -6.90 19.58 -7.00
N ASP A 55 -7.42 19.08 -5.87
CA ASP A 55 -6.87 19.25 -4.53
C ASP A 55 -6.37 17.93 -3.90
N PHE A 56 -6.87 16.79 -4.37
CA PHE A 56 -6.76 15.50 -3.71
C PHE A 56 -6.58 14.37 -4.72
N GLY A 57 -5.84 13.32 -4.35
CA GLY A 57 -5.85 12.10 -5.14
C GLY A 57 -5.23 10.91 -4.41
N TYR A 58 -5.49 9.73 -4.93
CA TYR A 58 -4.81 8.51 -4.55
C TYR A 58 -4.47 7.68 -5.78
N ARG A 59 -3.46 6.85 -5.61
CA ARG A 59 -3.19 5.70 -6.48
C ARG A 59 -2.82 4.51 -5.62
N PHE A 60 -3.31 3.34 -6.00
CA PHE A 60 -2.91 2.09 -5.36
C PHE A 60 -2.70 0.97 -6.38
N ALA A 61 -1.84 0.02 -6.00
CA ALA A 61 -1.63 -1.21 -6.75
C ALA A 61 -1.22 -2.35 -5.81
N LEU A 62 -1.79 -3.52 -6.06
CA LEU A 62 -1.38 -4.80 -5.48
C LEU A 62 -0.38 -5.46 -6.43
N SER A 63 0.69 -5.99 -5.86
CA SER A 63 1.75 -6.67 -6.60
C SER A 63 2.26 -7.87 -5.81
N SER A 64 2.88 -8.80 -6.54
CA SER A 64 3.49 -9.99 -5.97
C SER A 64 5.00 -10.01 -6.22
N PRO A 65 5.78 -9.11 -5.58
CA PRO A 65 7.19 -8.97 -5.89
C PRO A 65 7.98 -10.22 -5.49
N ALA A 66 8.99 -10.53 -6.31
CA ALA A 66 9.94 -11.62 -6.04
C ALA A 66 10.99 -11.24 -4.99
N GLU A 67 11.11 -9.96 -4.65
CA GLU A 67 12.01 -9.42 -3.63
C GLU A 67 11.24 -8.65 -2.54
N SER A 68 11.83 -8.57 -1.34
CA SER A 68 11.18 -7.95 -0.18
C SER A 68 11.50 -6.46 -0.20
N VAL A 69 10.49 -5.64 0.08
CA VAL A 69 10.68 -4.20 0.33
C VAL A 69 11.26 -3.90 1.71
N PHE A 70 11.32 -4.91 2.60
CA PHE A 70 11.95 -4.80 3.92
C PHE A 70 13.32 -5.47 3.93
N ASP A 71 14.30 -4.82 4.57
CA ASP A 71 15.66 -5.34 4.79
C ASP A 71 15.70 -6.53 5.77
N ALA A 72 14.65 -6.69 6.58
CA ALA A 72 14.45 -7.76 7.54
C ALA A 72 12.95 -8.13 7.62
N PRO A 73 12.56 -9.29 8.17
CA PRO A 73 11.16 -9.61 8.37
C PRO A 73 10.42 -8.50 9.11
N ALA A 74 9.18 -8.21 8.70
CA ALA A 74 8.29 -7.33 9.45
C ALA A 74 7.92 -8.01 10.78
N SER A 75 8.75 -7.82 11.81
CA SER A 75 8.47 -8.35 13.15
C SER A 75 7.36 -7.51 13.79
N ASN A 76 6.24 -8.16 14.12
CA ASN A 76 5.37 -7.66 15.18
C ASN A 76 6.18 -7.69 16.48
N LYS A 77 6.34 -6.53 17.12
CA LYS A 77 6.65 -6.48 18.56
C LYS A 77 5.39 -6.72 19.36
#